data_AF-A0A2H9Q141-F1
#
_entry.id   AF-A0A2H9Q141-F1
#
_cell.length_a   1.000
_cell.length_b   1.000
_cell.length_c   1.000
_cell.angle_alpha   90.00
_cell.angle_beta   90.00
_cell.angle_gamma   90.00
#
_symmetry.space_group_name_H-M   'P 1'
#
loop_
_entity.id
_entity.type
_entity.pdbx_description
1 polymer ?
#
loop_
_entity_poly.entity_id
_entity_poly.type
_entity_poly.pdbx_seq_one_letter_code
_entity_poly.pdbx_strand_id
1 'polypeptide(L)'
;MPSVASEIALNRLRLKVCSEENNCTITLKEVGEGNETKVVYELKVEKQSKILWLFKKQMQVNVQVDAKNGDIIKIERPWWAFLAS
;
A
#
# COMPACT_ATOMS: atom_id res chain seq x y z
N MET A 1 -16.37 -3.04 5.76
CA MET A 1 -15.21 -2.37 5.13
C MET A 1 -15.49 -0.87 5.06
N PRO A 2 -14.57 -0.01 5.52
CA PRO A 2 -14.66 1.44 5.33
C PRO A 2 -14.38 1.71 3.85
N SER A 3 -15.46 1.81 3.08
CA SER A 3 -15.45 1.62 1.62
C SER A 3 -14.66 2.70 0.90
N VAL A 4 -14.82 3.97 1.27
CA VAL A 4 -14.28 5.11 0.51
C VAL A 4 -12.74 5.17 0.56
N ALA A 5 -12.14 5.13 1.76
CA ALA A 5 -10.68 5.19 1.90
C ALA A 5 -10.00 3.94 1.31
N SER A 6 -10.63 2.77 1.47
CA SER A 6 -10.15 1.51 0.89
C SER A 6 -10.21 1.56 -0.64
N GLU A 7 -11.31 2.05 -1.22
CA GLU A 7 -11.48 2.18 -2.66
C GLU A 7 -10.51 3.19 -3.29
N ILE A 8 -10.26 4.33 -2.64
CA ILE A 8 -9.26 5.31 -3.08
C ILE A 8 -7.87 4.67 -3.10
N ALA A 9 -7.51 3.95 -2.05
CA ALA A 9 -6.23 3.27 -1.96
C ALA A 9 -6.02 2.23 -3.06
N LEU A 10 -7.05 1.41 -3.34
CA LEU A 10 -7.04 0.40 -4.39
C LEU A 10 -6.88 1.03 -5.79
N ASN A 11 -7.67 2.06 -6.07
CA ASN A 11 -7.60 2.80 -7.34
C ASN A 11 -6.22 3.39 -7.58
N ARG A 12 -5.58 3.95 -6.53
CA ARG A 12 -4.25 4.56 -6.63
C ARG A 12 -3.13 3.53 -6.81
N LEU A 13 -3.27 2.37 -6.17
CA LEU A 13 -2.37 1.24 -6.35
C LEU A 13 -2.61 0.48 -7.67
N ARG A 14 -3.62 0.88 -8.46
CA ARG A 14 -4.09 0.18 -9.66
C ARG A 14 -4.44 -1.28 -9.38
N LEU A 15 -4.87 -1.57 -8.15
CA LEU A 15 -5.33 -2.88 -7.73
C LEU A 15 -6.83 -2.95 -7.93
N LYS A 16 -7.30 -3.89 -8.74
CA LYS A 16 -8.75 -4.12 -8.92
C LYS A 16 -9.37 -4.82 -7.71
N VAL A 17 -8.58 -5.66 -7.01
CA VAL A 17 -8.99 -6.41 -5.83
C VAL A 17 -7.80 -6.55 -4.89
N CYS A 18 -7.91 -6.07 -3.66
CA CYS A 18 -6.99 -6.44 -2.57
C CYS A 18 -7.63 -7.60 -1.81
N SER A 19 -6.99 -8.76 -1.92
CA SER A 19 -7.36 -9.97 -1.20
C SER A 19 -6.08 -10.63 -0.70
N GLU A 20 -6.21 -11.46 0.32
CA GLU A 20 -5.10 -12.29 0.82
C GLU A 20 -4.52 -13.17 -0.28
N GLU A 21 -5.34 -13.58 -1.26
CA GLU A 21 -4.90 -14.32 -2.46
C GLU A 21 -3.92 -13.53 -3.35
N ASN A 22 -3.98 -12.19 -3.30
CA ASN A 22 -3.04 -11.29 -3.99
C ASN A 22 -1.94 -10.76 -3.06
N ASN A 23 -1.72 -11.42 -1.91
CA ASN A 23 -0.82 -11.00 -0.84
C ASN A 23 -0.99 -9.52 -0.46
N CYS A 24 -2.26 -9.11 -0.37
CA CYS A 24 -2.63 -7.74 -0.05
C CYS A 24 -3.35 -7.70 1.30
N THR A 25 -2.83 -6.91 2.24
CA THR A 25 -3.37 -6.76 3.58
C THR A 25 -3.67 -5.29 3.84
N ILE A 26 -4.86 -5.02 4.37
CA ILE A 26 -5.28 -3.67 4.79
C ILE A 26 -5.41 -3.68 6.30
N THR A 27 -4.69 -2.80 6.97
CA THR A 27 -4.73 -2.66 8.44
C THR A 27 -5.03 -1.22 8.82
N LEU A 28 -5.88 -1.01 9.81
CA LEU A 28 -6.08 0.31 10.42
C LEU A 28 -4.99 0.52 11.46
N LYS A 29 -4.29 1.66 11.38
CA LYS A 29 -3.27 2.05 12.35
C LYS A 29 -3.48 3.49 12.78
N GLU A 30 -3.14 3.78 14.01
CA GLU A 30 -2.96 5.15 14.47
C GLU A 30 -1.48 5.50 14.33
N VAL A 31 -1.19 6.57 13.60
CA VAL A 31 0.17 7.08 13.37
C VAL A 31 0.23 8.54 13.81
N GLY A 32 1.34 8.93 14.42
CA GLY A 32 1.53 10.26 15.03
C GLY A 32 1.96 10.16 16.49
N GLU A 33 2.42 11.27 17.06
CA GLU A 33 2.94 11.34 18.42
C GLU A 33 2.30 12.55 19.14
N GLY A 34 1.78 12.36 20.35
CA GLY A 34 1.11 13.42 21.11
C GLY A 34 -0.30 13.78 20.61
N ASN A 35 -0.59 15.06 20.41
CA ASN A 35 -1.92 15.58 20.05
C ASN A 35 -2.25 15.47 18.54
N GLU A 36 -1.32 14.98 17.72
CA GLU A 36 -1.50 14.84 16.27
C GLU A 36 -1.62 13.37 15.83
N THR A 37 -2.38 12.57 16.57
CA THR A 37 -2.69 11.20 16.15
C THR A 37 -3.65 11.19 14.97
N LYS A 38 -3.26 10.49 13.91
CA LYS A 38 -4.06 10.29 12.71
C LYS A 38 -4.36 8.81 12.54
N VAL A 39 -5.62 8.51 12.29
CA VAL A 39 -6.06 7.17 11.91
C VAL A 39 -5.79 7.00 10.42
N VAL A 40 -5.02 5.98 10.07
CA VAL A 40 -4.61 5.68 8.70
C VAL A 40 -4.88 4.22 8.35
N TYR A 41 -5.24 3.99 7.09
CA TYR A 41 -5.22 2.67 6.48
C TYR A 41 -3.82 2.40 5.93
N GLU A 42 -3.15 1.41 6.48
CA GLU A 42 -1.91 0.86 5.93
C GLU A 42 -2.23 -0.34 5.04
N LEU A 43 -1.98 -0.17 3.75
CA LEU A 43 -2.08 -1.21 2.74
C LEU A 43 -0.69 -1.78 2.47
N LYS A 44 -0.53 -3.08 2.66
CA LYS A 44 0.68 -3.82 2.31
C LYS A 44 0.37 -4.74 1.16
N VAL A 45 1.18 -4.66 0.11
CA VAL A 45 1.01 -5.46 -1.10
C VAL A 45 2.33 -6.12 -1.41
N GLU A 46 2.32 -7.44 -1.54
CA GLU A 46 3.47 -8.20 -1.97
C GLU A 46 3.28 -8.73 -3.40
N LYS A 47 4.15 -8.32 -4.31
CA LYS A 47 4.10 -8.70 -5.71
C LYS A 47 5.41 -9.36 -6.14
N GLN A 48 5.32 -10.47 -6.86
CA GLN A 48 6.48 -11.01 -7.58
C GLN A 48 6.87 -10.07 -8.73
N SER A 49 8.13 -9.65 -8.73
CA SER A 49 8.68 -8.72 -9.70
C SER A 49 9.97 -9.28 -10.30
N LYS A 50 10.24 -9.00 -11.58
CA LYS A 50 11.52 -9.34 -12.20
C LYS A 50 12.39 -8.10 -12.32
N ILE A 51 13.54 -8.10 -11.66
CA ILE A 51 14.53 -7.03 -11.80
C ILE A 51 15.38 -7.34 -13.03
N LEU A 52 15.39 -6.42 -14.01
CA LEU A 52 16.15 -6.54 -15.25
C LEU A 52 15.96 -7.90 -15.95
N TRP A 53 14.76 -8.48 -15.84
CA TRP A 53 14.38 -9.81 -16.37
C TRP A 53 15.12 -11.03 -15.81
N LEU A 54 16.25 -10.85 -15.13
CA LEU A 54 17.14 -11.92 -14.65
C LEU A 54 16.79 -12.42 -13.25
N PHE A 55 16.34 -11.54 -12.36
CA PHE A 55 16.13 -11.87 -10.95
C PHE A 55 14.67 -11.75 -10.55
N LYS A 56 14.03 -12.87 -10.23
CA LYS A 56 12.71 -12.88 -9.58
C LYS A 56 12.88 -12.48 -8.12
N LYS A 57 12.23 -11.41 -7.69
CA LYS A 57 12.24 -10.94 -6.30
C LYS A 57 10.84 -10.53 -5.86
N GLN A 58 10.51 -10.80 -4.60
CA GLN A 58 9.31 -10.28 -3.97
C GLN A 58 9.48 -8.78 -3.70
N MET A 59 8.56 -7.98 -4.24
CA MET A 59 8.46 -6.55 -4.01
C MET A 59 7.35 -6.28 -3.02
N GLN A 60 7.70 -5.69 -1.87
CA GLN A 60 6.72 -5.20 -0.92
C GLN A 60 6.50 -3.70 -1.15
N VAL A 61 5.23 -3.31 -1.27
CA VAL A 61 4.80 -1.92 -1.36
C VAL A 61 3.88 -1.64 -0.18
N ASN A 62 4.20 -0.63 0.62
CA ASN A 62 3.34 -0.17 1.70
C ASN A 62 2.78 1.21 1.35
N VAL A 63 1.47 1.41 1.52
CA VAL A 63 0.82 2.70 1.31
C VAL A 63 0.02 3.04 2.54
N GLN A 64 0.19 4.26 3.03
CA GLN A 64 -0.60 4.80 4.13
C GLN A 64 -1.57 5.84 3.57
N VAL A 65 -2.85 5.62 3.85
CA VAL A 65 -3.96 6.46 3.41
C VAL A 65 -4.70 6.99 4.62
N ASP A 66 -4.95 8.28 4.67
CA ASP A 66 -5.71 8.91 5.74
C ASP A 66 -7.15 8.36 5.77
N ALA A 67 -7.60 7.91 6.93
CA ALA A 67 -8.92 7.30 7.07
C ALA A 67 -10.07 8.31 6.95
N LYS A 68 -9.82 9.60 7.19
CA LYS A 68 -10.85 10.66 7.17
C LYS A 68 -11.11 11.19 5.77
N ASN A 69 -10.07 11.48 5.00
CA ASN A 69 -10.21 12.13 3.69
C ASN A 69 -9.76 11.26 2.51
N GLY A 70 -9.10 10.12 2.75
CA GLY A 70 -8.61 9.24 1.69
C GLY A 70 -7.32 9.72 1.02
N ASP A 71 -6.64 10.71 1.58
CA ASP A 71 -5.37 11.20 1.03
C ASP A 71 -4.24 10.20 1.26
N ILE A 72 -3.33 10.07 0.30
CA ILE A 72 -2.13 9.26 0.48
C ILE A 72 -1.12 10.06 1.29
N ILE A 73 -0.84 9.60 2.50
CA ILE A 73 0.15 10.20 3.39
C ILE A 73 1.55 9.71 3.04
N LYS A 74 1.69 8.41 2.71
CA LYS A 74 2.99 7.79 2.48
C LYS A 74 2.92 6.65 1.47
N ILE A 75 3.94 6.56 0.62
CA ILE A 75 4.17 5.42 -0.27
C ILE A 75 5.60 4.93 -0.03
N GLU A 76 5.74 3.72 0.50
CA GLU A 76 7.00 3.03 0.66
C GLU A 76 7.10 1.92 -0.39
N ARG A 77 8.16 1.99 -1.18
CA ARG A 77 8.51 0.96 -2.15
C ARG A 77 10.03 0.86 -2.24
N PRO A 78 10.58 -0.31 -2.57
CA PRO A 78 12.01 -0.44 -2.75
C PRO A 78 12.50 0.49 -3.87
N TRP A 79 13.72 1.01 -3.69
CA TRP A 79 14.33 1.92 -4.67
C TRP A 79 14.38 1.31 -6.07
N TRP A 80 14.67 0.01 -6.19
CA TRP A 80 14.76 -0.71 -7.47
C TRP A 80 13.39 -0.95 -8.14
N ALA A 81 12.27 -0.52 -7.55
CA ALA A 81 10.93 -0.71 -8.13
C ALA A 81 10.80 -0.12 -9.55
N PHE A 82 11.61 0.89 -9.91
CA PHE A 82 11.63 1.44 -11.27
C PHE A 82 12.35 0.55 -12.29
N LEU A 83 13.18 -0.41 -11.85
CA LEU A 83 13.88 -1.39 -12.68
C LEU A 83 13.11 -2.71 -12.83
N ALA A 84 12.01 -2.85 -12.09
CA ALA A 84 11.18 -4.03 -12.08
C ALA A 84 10.12 -3.98 -13.20
N SER A 85 9.92 -5.11 -13.88
CA SER A 85 8.79 -5.35 -14.81
C SER A 85 7.74 -6.26 -14.18
#